data_AF-A0A3D3ZK19-F1
#
_entry.id   AF-A0A3D3ZK19-F1
#
_cell.length_a   1.000
_cell.length_b   1.000
_cell.length_c   1.000
_cell.angle_alpha   90.00
_cell.angle_beta   90.00
_cell.angle_gamma   90.00
#
_symmetry.space_group_name_H-M   'P 1'
#
loop_
_entity.id
_entity.type
_entity.pdbx_description
1 polymer ?
#
loop_
_entity_poly.entity_id
_entity_poly.type
_entity_poly.pdbx_seq_one_letter_code
_entity_poly.pdbx_strand_id
1 'polypeptide(L)' 'WDKLGETCNQYLHKGSKVYIEGRVSQRKYTDKNGIERYAFDVVASDMEMLTPKSTQSSSDFLAG' A
#
# COMPACT_ATOMS: atom_id res chain seq x y z
N TRP A 1 0.04 -6.61 -13.99
CA TRP A 1 -0.66 -5.43 -13.45
C TRP A 1 -2.06 -5.79 -13.00
N ASP A 2 -2.85 -6.49 -13.82
CA ASP A 2 -4.29 -6.72 -13.54
C ASP A 2 -4.60 -7.40 -12.21
N LYS A 3 -3.96 -8.53 -11.88
CA LYS A 3 -4.23 -9.24 -10.62
C LYS A 3 -3.90 -8.43 -9.37
N LEU A 4 -2.73 -7.76 -9.33
CA LEU A 4 -2.32 -6.95 -8.19
C LEU A 4 -3.22 -5.70 -8.05
N GLY A 5 -3.63 -5.10 -9.18
CA GLY A 5 -4.60 -4.00 -9.20
C GLY A 5 -5.97 -4.40 -8.64
N GLU A 6 -6.47 -5.58 -8.99
CA GLU A 6 -7.72 -6.13 -8.45
C GLU A 6 -7.63 -6.38 -6.94
N THR A 7 -6.56 -7.02 -6.47
CA THR A 7 -6.32 -7.25 -5.03
C THR A 7 -6.22 -5.92 -4.27
N CYS A 8 -5.49 -4.95 -4.81
CA CYS A 8 -5.43 -3.60 -4.25
C CYS A 8 -6.82 -2.97 -4.14
N ASN A 9 -7.65 -3.06 -5.18
CA ASN A 9 -8.99 -2.48 -5.18
C ASN A 9 -9.91 -3.15 -4.14
N GLN A 10 -9.85 -4.48 -4.03
CA GLN A 10 -10.72 -5.24 -3.13
C GLN A 10 -10.35 -5.08 -1.65
N TYR A 11 -9.05 -4.95 -1.33
CA TYR A 11 -8.58 -5.07 0.05
C TYR A 11 -7.87 -3.83 0.62
N LEU A 12 -7.42 -2.88 -0.22
CA LEU A 12 -6.83 -1.64 0.29
C LEU A 12 -7.91 -0.62 0.63
N HIS A 13 -7.89 -0.17 1.87
CA HIS A 13 -8.63 0.98 2.34
C HIS A 13 -7.67 2.01 2.91
N LYS A 14 -8.13 3.26 3.03
CA LYS A 14 -7.32 4.31 3.66
C LYS A 14 -6.97 3.88 5.09
N GLY A 15 -5.68 3.82 5.40
CA GLY A 15 -5.17 3.37 6.71
C GLY A 15 -4.80 1.90 6.79
N SER A 16 -5.04 1.10 5.74
CA SER A 16 -4.51 -0.28 5.66
C SER A 16 -2.99 -0.26 5.71
N LYS A 17 -2.42 -1.14 6.53
CA LYS A 17 -0.98 -1.35 6.59
C LYS A 17 -0.61 -2.41 5.57
N VAL A 18 0.35 -2.12 4.71
CA VAL A 18 0.81 -3.04 3.66
C VAL A 18 2.31 -2.98 3.47
N TYR A 19 2.87 -4.08 3.02
CA TYR A 19 4.21 -4.16 2.45
C TYR A 19 4.10 -4.07 0.93
N ILE A 20 4.98 -3.32 0.30
CA ILE A 20 5.05 -3.14 -1.16
C ILE A 20 6.49 -3.37 -1.60
N GLU A 21 6.68 -4.25 -2.57
CA GLU A 21 7.96 -4.43 -3.27
C GLU A 21 7.81 -3.97 -4.72
N GLY A 22 8.83 -3.31 -5.25
CA GLY A 22 8.79 -2.82 -6.61
C GLY A 22 10.02 -2.02 -7.02
N ARG A 23 9.93 -1.40 -8.19
CA ARG A 23 10.99 -0.56 -8.75
C ARG A 23 10.63 0.91 -8.65
N VAL A 24 11.59 1.73 -8.21
CA VAL A 24 11.47 3.19 -8.28
C VAL A 24 11.68 3.65 -9.72
N SER A 25 10.77 4.46 -10.23
CA SER A 25 10.83 5.09 -11.53
C SER A 25 10.81 6.61 -11.37
N GLN A 26 11.75 7.29 -12.01
CA GLN A 26 11.76 8.74 -12.08
C GLN A 26 11.18 9.17 -13.42
N ARG A 27 10.20 10.07 -13.39
CA ARG A 27 9.66 10.69 -14.60
C ARG A 27 9.76 12.20 -14.54
N LYS A 28 10.03 12.80 -15.69
CA LYS A 28 10.02 14.24 -15.90
C LYS A 28 8.73 14.61 -16.62
N TYR A 29 8.03 15.64 -16.16
CA TYR A 29 6.85 16.16 -16.84
C TYR A 29 6.78 17.68 -16.68
N THR A 30 6.12 18.33 -17.63
CA THR A 30 5.86 19.77 -17.57
C THR A 30 4.50 19.99 -16.93
N ASP A 31 4.43 20.83 -15.91
CA ASP A 31 3.16 21.20 -15.29
C ASP A 31 2.37 22.20 -16.15
N LYS A 32 1.14 22.52 -15.74
CA LYS A 32 0.25 23.43 -16.48
C LYS A 32 0.80 24.85 -16.63
N ASN A 33 1.79 25.23 -15.81
CA ASN A 33 2.43 26.54 -15.82
C ASN A 33 3.72 26.54 -16.65
N GLY A 34 4.03 25.44 -17.35
CA GLY A 34 5.24 25.32 -18.15
C GLY A 34 6.50 24.96 -17.34
N ILE A 35 6.38 24.63 -16.06
CA ILE A 35 7.53 24.34 -15.20
C ILE A 35 7.85 22.83 -15.27
N GLU A 36 9.12 22.51 -15.47
CA GLU A 36 9.61 21.13 -15.43
C GLU A 36 9.61 20.57 -14.00
N ARG A 37 9.01 19.40 -13.81
CA ARG A 37 8.90 18.71 -12.53
C ARG A 37 9.44 17.29 -12.65
N TYR A 38 9.95 16.80 -11.53
CA TYR A 38 10.33 15.40 -11.36
C TYR A 38 9.34 14.72 -10.41
N ALA A 39 8.83 13.57 -10.81
CA ALA A 39 8.06 12.68 -9.96
C ALA A 39 8.81 11.36 -9.82
N PHE A 40 8.74 10.78 -8.63
CA PHE A 40 9.20 9.44 -8.35
C PHE A 40 7.98 8.58 -8.07
N ASP A 41 7.81 7.53 -8.87
CA ASP A 41 6.73 6.58 -8.74
C ASP A 41 7.31 5.22 -8.34
N VAL A 42 6.62 4.47 -7.49
CA VAL A 42 6.96 3.07 -7.19
C VAL A 42 6.09 2.17 -8.03
N VAL A 43 6.71 1.49 -8.99
CA VAL A 43 6.05 0.46 -9.80
C VAL A 43 6.06 -0.84 -9.01
N ALA A 44 4.93 -1.16 -8.37
CA ALA A 44 4.78 -2.35 -7.54
C ALA A 44 4.85 -3.63 -8.38
N SER A 45 5.70 -4.56 -7.96
CA SER A 45 5.76 -5.93 -8.46
C SER A 45 5.05 -6.90 -7.52
N ASP A 46 5.07 -6.63 -6.21
CA ASP A 46 4.42 -7.46 -5.20
C ASP A 46 3.83 -6.62 -4.04
N MET A 47 2.83 -7.16 -3.35
CA MET A 47 2.13 -6.53 -2.24
C MET A 47 1.64 -7.57 -1.23
N GLU A 48 1.86 -7.29 0.05
CA GLU A 48 1.35 -8.11 1.15
C GLU A 48 0.57 -7.26 2.16
N MET A 49 -0.58 -7.78 2.59
CA MET A 49 -1.41 -7.15 3.60
C MET A 49 -0.82 -7.37 4.98
N LEU A 50 -0.60 -6.28 5.73
CA LEU A 50 -0.12 -6.35 7.11
C LEU A 50 -1.31 -6.13 8.05
N THR A 51 -1.66 -7.14 8.84
CA THR A 51 -2.61 -6.96 9.92
C THR A 51 -1.92 -6.27 11.11
N PRO A 52 -2.56 -5.28 11.76
CA PRO A 52 -2.13 -4.85 13.07
C PRO A 52 -2.15 -6.08 13.98
N LYS A 53 -1.05 -6.35 14.69
CA LYS A 53 -1.04 -7.36 15.75
C LYS A 53 -2.17 -6.97 16.71
N SER A 54 -3.26 -7.73 16.71
CA SER A 54 -4.35 -7.51 17.66
C SER A 54 -3.71 -7.49 19.04
N THR A 55 -3.90 -6.39 19.78
CA THR A 55 -3.77 -6.45 21.23
C THR A 55 -4.77 -7.50 21.66
N GLN A 56 -4.27 -8.70 21.91
CA GLN A 56 -5.02 -9.81 22.45
C GLN A 56 -5.44 -9.37 23.85
N SER A 57 -6.59 -8.70 23.95
CA SER A 57 -7.30 -8.55 25.22
C SER A 57 -7.80 -9.94 25.59
N SER A 58 -6.93 -10.71 26.23
CA SER A 58 -7.23 -11.99 26.83
C SER A 58 -8.18 -11.78 28.01
N SER A 59 -9.49 -11.82 27.74
CA SER A 59 -10.53 -11.79 28.78
C SER A 59 -11.38 -13.07 28.81
N ASP A 60 -10.86 -14.19 28.31
CA ASP A 60 -11.59 -15.48 28.25
C ASP A 60 -10.91 -16.60 29.08
N PHE A 61 -10.38 -16.29 30.27
CA PHE A 61 -9.79 -17.31 31.17
C PHE A 61 -10.58 -17.60 32.46
N LEU A 62 -11.71 -16.94 32.75
CA LEU A 62 -12.46 -17.21 33.99
C LEU A 62 -13.95 -17.44 33.76
N ALA A 63 -14.29 -18.63 33.25
CA ALA A 63 -15.59 -19.26 33.44
C ALA A 63 -15.47 -20.77 33.19
N GLY A 64 -14.87 -21.47 34.16
CA GLY A 64 -14.92 -22.92 34.33
C GLY A 64 -15.34 -23.24 35.74
#